data_AF-A0A2M7B471-F1
#
_entry.id   AF-A0A2M7B471-F1
#
_cell.length_a   1.000
_cell.length_b   1.000
_cell.length_c   1.000
_cell.angle_alpha   90.00
_cell.angle_beta   90.00
_cell.angle_gamma   90.00
#
_symmetry.space_group_name_H-M   'P 1'
#
loop_
_entity.id
_entity.type
_entity.pdbx_description
1 polymer ?
#
loop_
_entity_poly.entity_id
_entity_poly.type
_entity_poly.pdbx_seq_one_letter_code
_entity_poly.pdbx_strand_id
1 'polypeptide(L)'
;MTIQPFKLFASLKQIRYSGKNIGSDLSFAFEANGEIDFFERKIKLGQSIPTDRVLWRKAAIEGERINLDIKALVTEQDWVFSDTGEGQTSFSYDVSLSDIKSHEFQVNVEAKGEGKKTAIFSFLIEVGVKEADYSRFDKVLQYIYQEMTTNAQSQVVKDIKANLDKGNTLLAYFLWWNMVHPGANWDHKPKLEKKLGLKESDDYYLPIRGDTEHEFYYDIWSNIHYGFVGSAAGFDADTLHKYAESGVLGAGKTDGGDKLSVQIGIDLWNKYQLELTQSNVINEILSHTNDYLNIQRNDPNVGVVIDWVDGNLK
;
A
#
# COMPACT_ATOMS: atom_id res chain seq x y z
N MET A 1 -18.21 -17.91 7.61
CA MET A 1 -16.86 -17.43 7.96
C MET A 1 -16.16 -17.09 6.67
N THR A 2 -16.00 -15.82 6.36
CA THR A 2 -15.06 -15.38 5.33
C THR A 2 -13.67 -15.72 5.85
N ILE A 3 -12.96 -16.61 5.15
CA ILE A 3 -11.58 -16.96 5.46
C ILE A 3 -10.79 -15.66 5.27
N GLN A 4 -10.28 -15.07 6.35
CA GLN A 4 -9.35 -13.95 6.23
C GLN A 4 -8.00 -14.53 5.82
N PRO A 5 -7.46 -14.18 4.66
CA PRO A 5 -6.12 -14.63 4.33
C PRO A 5 -5.11 -13.87 5.17
N PHE A 6 -4.08 -14.61 5.53
CA PHE A 6 -2.91 -14.10 6.20
C PHE A 6 -1.94 -13.49 5.22
N LYS A 7 -1.16 -12.55 5.70
CA LYS A 7 0.00 -12.05 4.97
C LYS A 7 1.18 -12.94 5.33
N LEU A 8 1.48 -13.90 4.46
CA LEU A 8 2.70 -14.66 4.53
C LEU A 8 3.86 -13.75 4.12
N PHE A 9 4.93 -13.76 4.90
CA PHE A 9 6.15 -13.05 4.60
C PHE A 9 7.35 -13.97 4.79
N ALA A 10 8.40 -13.70 4.02
CA ALA A 10 9.74 -14.23 4.23
C ALA A 10 10.68 -13.06 4.48
N SER A 11 11.24 -12.95 5.68
CA SER A 11 12.16 -11.86 6.05
C SER A 11 13.57 -12.37 6.28
N LEU A 12 14.55 -11.65 5.74
CA LEU A 12 15.93 -11.76 6.18
C LEU A 12 16.05 -11.11 7.57
N LYS A 13 16.43 -11.92 8.55
CA LYS A 13 16.55 -11.51 9.96
C LYS A 13 17.99 -11.27 10.40
N GLN A 14 18.93 -11.97 9.78
CA GLN A 14 20.33 -11.87 10.16
C GLN A 14 21.25 -12.22 9.01
N ILE A 15 22.36 -11.50 8.94
CA ILE A 15 23.52 -11.85 8.10
C ILE A 15 24.72 -12.06 9.02
N ARG A 16 25.39 -13.21 8.89
CA ARG A 16 26.64 -13.51 9.60
C ARG A 16 27.77 -13.69 8.61
N TYR A 17 28.89 -13.01 8.86
CA TYR A 17 30.09 -13.14 8.04
C TYR A 17 31.18 -13.92 8.79
N SER A 18 31.61 -15.05 8.24
CA SER A 18 32.64 -15.95 8.77
C SER A 18 33.60 -16.47 7.68
N GLY A 19 34.46 -17.44 8.02
CA GLY A 19 35.46 -17.98 7.11
C GLY A 19 36.70 -17.09 7.00
N LYS A 20 37.04 -16.62 5.80
CA LYS A 20 38.18 -15.73 5.54
C LYS A 20 37.76 -14.30 5.26
N ASN A 21 38.63 -13.36 5.59
CA ASN A 21 38.44 -11.94 5.28
C ASN A 21 38.66 -11.70 3.78
N ILE A 22 37.63 -11.16 3.11
CA ILE A 22 37.65 -10.76 1.70
C ILE A 22 37.37 -9.26 1.53
N GLY A 23 37.04 -8.54 2.61
CA GLY A 23 36.61 -7.15 2.55
C GLY A 23 35.44 -6.89 3.50
N SER A 24 34.82 -5.72 3.39
CA SER A 24 33.66 -5.38 4.21
C SER A 24 32.57 -4.59 3.51
N ASP A 25 32.83 -4.12 2.29
CA ASP A 25 31.88 -3.37 1.49
C ASP A 25 31.12 -4.36 0.60
N LEU A 26 29.97 -4.81 1.10
CA LEU A 26 29.25 -5.93 0.52
C LEU A 26 27.94 -5.48 -0.13
N SER A 27 27.66 -6.05 -1.29
CA SER A 27 26.36 -6.01 -1.94
C SER A 27 25.70 -7.38 -1.85
N PHE A 28 24.39 -7.35 -1.64
CA PHE A 28 23.54 -8.53 -1.57
C PHE A 28 22.43 -8.40 -2.62
N ALA A 29 22.18 -9.48 -3.34
CA ALA A 29 20.96 -9.66 -4.09
C ALA A 29 20.25 -10.91 -3.58
N PHE A 30 18.95 -10.82 -3.40
CA PHE A 30 18.09 -11.97 -3.10
C PHE A 30 17.02 -12.10 -4.17
N GLU A 31 16.81 -13.32 -4.65
CA GLU A 31 15.65 -13.69 -5.46
C GLU A 31 14.82 -14.68 -4.64
N ALA A 32 13.61 -14.30 -4.24
CA ALA A 32 12.70 -15.14 -3.47
C ALA A 32 11.41 -15.35 -4.27
N ASN A 33 11.17 -16.59 -4.73
CA ASN A 33 10.05 -16.95 -5.61
C ASN A 33 9.86 -16.02 -6.83
N GLY A 34 10.95 -15.45 -7.36
CA GLY A 34 10.95 -14.55 -8.52
C GLY A 34 10.91 -13.05 -8.19
N GLU A 35 10.66 -12.66 -6.94
CA GLU A 35 10.84 -11.28 -6.48
C GLU A 35 12.30 -11.02 -6.15
N ILE A 36 12.83 -9.87 -6.59
CA ILE A 36 14.25 -9.54 -6.46
C ILE A 36 14.43 -8.31 -5.59
N ASP A 37 15.34 -8.41 -4.63
CA ASP A 37 15.71 -7.34 -3.73
C ASP A 37 17.24 -7.15 -3.68
N PHE A 38 17.70 -5.90 -3.64
CA PHE A 38 19.11 -5.52 -3.66
C PHE A 38 19.44 -4.52 -2.56
N PHE A 39 20.57 -4.71 -1.89
CA PHE A 39 21.09 -3.72 -0.95
C PHE A 39 22.60 -3.85 -0.71
N GLU A 40 23.17 -2.77 -0.18
CA GLU A 40 24.55 -2.72 0.27
C GLU A 40 24.62 -2.63 1.78
N ARG A 41 25.62 -3.26 2.38
CA ARG A 41 25.87 -3.13 3.81
C ARG A 41 27.32 -3.40 4.16
N LYS A 42 27.86 -2.57 5.06
CA LYS A 42 29.19 -2.81 5.63
C LYS A 42 29.13 -3.89 6.71
N ILE A 43 29.84 -5.00 6.51
CA ILE A 43 29.93 -6.10 7.48
C ILE A 43 31.38 -6.58 7.54
N LYS A 44 31.96 -6.60 8.74
CA LYS A 44 33.33 -7.10 8.96
C LYS A 44 33.32 -8.59 9.29
N LEU A 45 34.43 -9.26 8.99
CA LEU A 45 34.63 -10.66 9.39
C LEU A 45 34.33 -10.86 10.89
N GLY A 46 33.53 -11.87 11.20
CA GLY A 46 33.10 -12.22 12.55
C GLY A 46 31.85 -11.48 13.04
N GLN A 47 31.34 -10.51 12.27
CA GLN A 47 30.10 -9.82 12.64
C GLN A 47 28.86 -10.64 12.30
N SER A 48 27.84 -10.44 13.14
CA SER A 48 26.47 -10.90 12.95
C SER A 48 25.58 -9.67 13.07
N ILE A 49 24.92 -9.29 11.98
CA ILE A 49 24.09 -8.08 11.94
C ILE A 49 22.61 -8.46 11.85
N PRO A 50 21.75 -7.89 12.71
CA PRO A 50 20.31 -8.06 12.57
C PRO A 50 19.78 -7.22 11.40
N THR A 51 18.68 -7.69 10.84
CA THR A 51 17.84 -7.02 9.86
C THR A 51 16.40 -7.50 10.03
N ASP A 52 15.46 -6.85 9.35
CA ASP A 52 14.06 -7.28 9.29
C ASP A 52 13.51 -6.99 7.89
N ARG A 53 14.33 -7.31 6.88
CA ARG A 53 14.06 -6.97 5.48
C ARG A 53 13.18 -8.06 4.88
N VAL A 54 11.95 -7.71 4.51
CA VAL A 54 11.03 -8.60 3.80
C VAL A 54 11.58 -8.86 2.39
N LEU A 55 11.81 -10.13 2.05
CA LEU A 55 12.31 -10.58 0.74
C LEU A 55 11.18 -11.04 -0.18
N TRP A 56 10.07 -11.52 0.39
CA TRP A 56 8.94 -12.03 -0.37
C TRP A 56 7.67 -12.05 0.48
N ARG A 57 6.51 -11.94 -0.16
CA ARG A 57 5.20 -11.95 0.50
C ARG A 57 4.09 -12.48 -0.40
N LYS A 58 3.02 -12.98 0.23
CA LYS A 58 1.85 -13.51 -0.47
C LYS A 58 0.64 -13.56 0.47
N ALA A 59 -0.58 -13.40 -0.05
CA ALA A 59 -1.78 -13.84 0.67
C ALA A 59 -1.85 -15.37 0.75
N ALA A 60 -2.06 -15.89 1.95
CA ALA A 60 -2.20 -17.32 2.19
C ALA A 60 -3.35 -17.63 3.13
N ILE A 61 -3.84 -18.86 3.12
CA ILE A 61 -4.87 -19.33 4.05
C ILE A 61 -4.31 -20.36 5.04
N GLU A 62 -4.94 -20.50 6.21
CA GLU A 62 -4.55 -21.49 7.22
C GLU A 62 -4.47 -22.90 6.59
N GLY A 63 -3.36 -23.60 6.83
CA GLY A 63 -3.11 -24.94 6.29
C GLY A 63 -2.64 -24.99 4.84
N GLU A 64 -2.51 -23.86 4.14
CA GLU A 64 -1.88 -23.83 2.82
C GLU A 64 -0.40 -24.22 2.93
N ARG A 65 0.05 -25.14 2.07
CA ARG A 65 1.46 -25.51 1.98
C ARG A 65 2.16 -24.64 0.95
N ILE A 66 3.18 -23.92 1.39
CA ILE A 66 3.99 -23.02 0.57
C ILE A 66 5.38 -23.59 0.41
N ASN A 67 5.93 -23.47 -0.80
CA ASN A 67 7.35 -23.70 -1.06
C ASN A 67 8.01 -22.35 -1.31
N LEU A 68 9.10 -22.09 -0.59
CA LEU A 68 9.89 -20.89 -0.74
C LEU A 68 11.26 -21.25 -1.29
N ASP A 69 11.54 -20.77 -2.49
CA ASP A 69 12.83 -20.86 -3.17
C ASP A 69 13.54 -19.53 -3.04
N ILE A 70 14.74 -19.53 -2.44
CA ILE A 70 15.56 -18.34 -2.23
C ILE A 70 16.92 -18.56 -2.85
N LYS A 71 17.34 -17.64 -3.71
CA LYS A 71 18.73 -17.50 -4.16
C LYS A 71 19.32 -16.23 -3.55
N ALA A 72 20.60 -16.29 -3.23
CA ALA A 72 21.37 -15.15 -2.75
C ALA A 72 22.67 -15.03 -3.53
N LEU A 73 22.97 -13.81 -3.96
CA LEU A 73 24.25 -13.40 -4.50
C LEU A 73 24.93 -12.48 -3.51
N VAL A 74 26.19 -12.73 -3.22
CA VAL A 74 27.04 -11.85 -2.40
C VAL A 74 28.20 -11.38 -3.24
N THR A 75 28.41 -10.08 -3.25
CA THR A 75 29.53 -9.45 -3.96
C THR A 75 30.29 -8.56 -3.00
N GLU A 76 31.61 -8.72 -2.96
CA GLU A 76 32.51 -7.76 -2.34
C GLU A 76 32.90 -6.70 -3.38
N GLN A 77 32.66 -5.43 -3.05
CA GLN A 77 32.89 -4.30 -3.95
C GLN A 77 34.32 -3.78 -3.86
N ASP A 78 35.23 -4.43 -4.57
CA ASP A 78 36.59 -3.93 -4.77
C ASP A 78 36.73 -3.09 -6.06
N TRP A 79 37.59 -2.07 -6.04
CA TRP A 79 37.77 -1.09 -7.12
C TRP A 79 38.22 -1.66 -8.47
N VAL A 80 38.76 -2.88 -8.50
CA VAL A 80 39.37 -3.46 -9.70
C VAL A 80 38.88 -4.88 -10.00
N PHE A 81 38.51 -5.67 -8.99
CA PHE A 81 37.91 -6.99 -9.16
C PHE A 81 36.94 -7.30 -8.03
N SER A 82 35.66 -7.48 -8.34
CA SER A 82 34.69 -7.95 -7.34
C SER A 82 34.75 -9.47 -7.17
N ASP A 83 34.76 -9.90 -5.91
CA ASP A 83 34.62 -11.30 -5.51
C ASP A 83 33.15 -11.62 -5.31
N THR A 84 32.66 -12.68 -5.97
CA THR A 84 31.24 -13.01 -5.99
C THR A 84 31.01 -14.46 -5.62
N GLY A 85 29.96 -14.72 -4.86
CA GLY A 85 29.47 -16.06 -4.53
C GLY A 85 27.96 -16.13 -4.61
N GLU A 86 27.44 -17.31 -4.95
CA GLU A 86 26.01 -17.59 -5.06
C GLU A 86 25.65 -18.81 -4.21
N GLY A 87 24.43 -18.82 -3.70
CA GLY A 87 23.84 -20.00 -3.07
C GLY A 87 22.33 -19.96 -3.12
N GLN A 88 21.72 -21.13 -3.01
CA GLN A 88 20.28 -21.32 -3.12
C GLN A 88 19.79 -22.27 -2.03
N THR A 89 18.55 -22.06 -1.58
CA THR A 89 17.84 -22.97 -0.70
C THR A 89 16.37 -23.05 -1.06
N SER A 90 15.73 -24.16 -0.69
CA SER A 90 14.29 -24.37 -0.80
C SER A 90 13.77 -24.98 0.49
N PHE A 91 12.62 -24.50 0.98
CA PHE A 91 11.93 -25.15 2.10
C PHE A 91 10.42 -24.95 2.03
N SER A 92 9.69 -25.92 2.60
CA SER A 92 8.23 -25.82 2.73
C SER A 92 7.83 -25.22 4.08
N TYR A 93 6.72 -24.49 4.08
CA TYR A 93 6.05 -23.96 5.26
C TYR A 93 4.55 -24.26 5.14
N ASP A 94 4.00 -24.90 6.15
CA ASP A 94 2.55 -25.12 6.27
C ASP A 94 2.00 -23.93 7.08
N VAL A 95 1.13 -23.13 6.46
CA VAL A 95 0.70 -21.84 6.99
C VAL A 95 -0.09 -22.01 8.28
N SER A 96 0.38 -21.36 9.35
CA SER A 96 -0.21 -21.41 10.70
C SER A 96 -0.02 -20.09 11.42
N LEU A 97 -1.11 -19.54 11.96
CA LEU A 97 -1.14 -18.26 12.71
C LEU A 97 -0.10 -18.14 13.83
N SER A 98 0.29 -19.25 14.44
CA SER A 98 1.21 -19.25 15.59
C SER A 98 2.66 -19.55 15.23
N ASP A 99 2.93 -19.98 14.00
CA ASP A 99 4.20 -20.65 13.68
C ASP A 99 5.09 -19.76 12.83
N ILE A 100 6.13 -19.19 13.43
CA ILE A 100 7.26 -18.64 12.70
C ILE A 100 8.27 -19.76 12.50
N LYS A 101 8.65 -20.01 11.25
CA LYS A 101 9.69 -20.96 10.88
C LYS A 101 10.95 -20.22 10.49
N SER A 102 12.02 -20.48 11.23
CA SER A 102 13.36 -20.02 10.87
C SER A 102 14.04 -21.03 9.95
N HIS A 103 14.77 -20.54 8.95
CA HIS A 103 15.58 -21.33 8.03
C HIS A 103 16.92 -20.63 7.80
N GLU A 104 18.02 -21.36 7.96
CA GLU A 104 19.37 -20.82 7.74
C GLU A 104 20.01 -21.49 6.52
N PHE A 105 20.66 -20.69 5.68
CA PHE A 105 21.48 -21.18 4.57
C PHE A 105 22.73 -20.32 4.38
N GLN A 106 23.68 -20.82 3.59
CA GLN A 106 24.99 -20.19 3.43
C GLN A 106 25.35 -19.95 1.98
N VAL A 107 26.11 -18.87 1.75
CA VAL A 107 26.78 -18.56 0.49
C VAL A 107 28.28 -18.51 0.72
N ASN A 108 29.02 -19.19 -0.13
CA ASN A 108 30.48 -19.17 -0.12
C ASN A 108 30.97 -18.22 -1.21
N VAL A 109 31.84 -17.28 -0.85
CA VAL A 109 32.48 -16.35 -1.79
C VAL A 109 33.96 -16.70 -1.87
N GLU A 110 34.42 -17.07 -3.06
CA GLU A 110 35.83 -17.36 -3.31
C GLU A 110 36.55 -16.10 -3.80
N ALA A 111 37.58 -15.67 -3.06
CA ALA A 111 38.35 -14.50 -3.42
C ALA A 111 39.32 -14.78 -4.58
N LYS A 112 39.42 -13.85 -5.53
CA LYS A 112 40.36 -13.90 -6.63
C LYS A 112 41.74 -13.39 -6.17
N GLY A 113 42.73 -14.29 -6.05
CA GLY A 113 44.10 -13.92 -5.68
C GLY A 113 44.99 -15.09 -5.25
N GLU A 114 46.22 -14.80 -4.81
CA GLU A 114 47.14 -15.82 -4.27
C GLU A 114 46.63 -16.33 -2.90
N GLY A 115 46.37 -17.64 -2.84
CA GLY A 115 45.79 -18.32 -1.69
C GLY A 115 44.27 -18.32 -1.74
N LYS A 116 43.65 -19.50 -1.89
CA LYS A 116 42.20 -19.67 -1.85
C LYS A 116 41.65 -19.16 -0.51
N LYS A 117 41.00 -17.99 -0.51
CA LYS A 117 40.23 -17.48 0.62
C LYS A 117 38.76 -17.70 0.31
N THR A 118 38.06 -18.38 1.21
CA THR A 118 36.62 -18.58 1.13
C THR A 118 35.97 -17.83 2.29
N ALA A 119 35.22 -16.79 1.97
CA ALA A 119 34.29 -16.16 2.90
C ALA A 119 32.98 -16.95 2.94
N ILE A 120 32.35 -16.99 4.10
CA ILE A 120 31.07 -17.68 4.30
C ILE A 120 30.08 -16.68 4.87
N PHE A 121 28.96 -16.49 4.17
CA PHE A 121 27.85 -15.66 4.61
C PHE A 121 26.68 -16.56 4.97
N SER A 122 26.25 -16.54 6.23
CA SER A 122 25.03 -17.23 6.67
C SER A 122 23.86 -16.24 6.74
N PHE A 123 22.71 -16.67 6.25
CA PHE A 123 21.47 -15.90 6.22
C PHE A 123 20.41 -16.61 7.05
N LEU A 124 19.86 -15.91 8.05
CA LEU A 124 18.70 -16.37 8.80
C LEU A 124 17.45 -15.78 8.16
N ILE A 125 16.59 -16.63 7.63
CA ILE A 125 15.29 -16.28 7.09
C ILE A 125 14.21 -16.70 8.09
N GLU A 126 13.24 -15.84 8.33
CA GLU A 126 12.00 -16.20 9.02
C GLU A 126 10.85 -16.17 8.03
N VAL A 127 10.08 -17.26 8.00
CA VAL A 127 8.81 -17.33 7.30
C VAL A 127 7.71 -17.44 8.33
N GLY A 128 6.71 -16.60 8.22
CA GLY A 128 5.56 -16.63 9.09
C GLY A 128 4.43 -15.83 8.50
N VAL A 129 3.34 -15.79 9.24
CA VAL A 129 2.19 -14.95 8.91
C VAL A 129 2.09 -13.77 9.85
N LYS A 130 1.68 -12.62 9.31
CA LYS A 130 1.19 -11.48 10.09
C LYS A 130 -0.25 -11.21 9.74
N GLU A 131 -1.00 -10.71 10.71
CA GLU A 131 -2.34 -10.21 10.46
C GLU A 131 -2.24 -8.83 9.81
N ALA A 132 -3.13 -8.55 8.86
CA ALA A 132 -3.29 -7.22 8.33
C ALA A 132 -3.89 -6.30 9.41
N ASP A 133 -3.25 -5.17 9.67
CA ASP A 133 -3.79 -4.14 10.56
C ASP A 133 -4.88 -3.32 9.86
N TYR A 134 -6.12 -3.76 10.00
CA TYR A 134 -7.28 -3.02 9.50
C TYR A 134 -7.71 -1.86 10.40
N SER A 135 -6.99 -1.52 11.47
CA SER A 135 -7.48 -0.51 12.42
C SER A 135 -7.57 0.90 11.82
N ARG A 136 -6.66 1.26 10.89
CA ARG A 136 -6.75 2.50 10.12
C ARG A 136 -7.88 2.46 9.11
N PHE A 137 -8.01 1.34 8.39
CA PHE A 137 -9.12 1.08 7.46
C PHE A 137 -10.50 1.22 8.14
N ASP A 138 -10.73 0.51 9.25
CA ASP A 138 -12.00 0.54 9.97
C ASP A 138 -12.34 1.97 10.42
N LYS A 139 -11.34 2.76 10.85
CA LYS A 139 -11.49 4.17 11.25
C LYS A 139 -11.83 5.11 10.10
N VAL A 140 -11.22 4.93 8.92
CA VAL A 140 -11.49 5.78 7.75
C VAL A 140 -12.85 5.43 7.14
N LEU A 141 -13.17 4.15 7.00
CA LEU A 141 -14.45 3.68 6.49
C LEU A 141 -15.59 4.22 7.36
N GLN A 142 -15.49 4.06 8.69
CA GLN A 142 -16.52 4.58 9.60
C GLN A 142 -16.69 6.09 9.47
N TYR A 143 -15.58 6.84 9.44
CA TYR A 143 -15.62 8.30 9.38
C TYR A 143 -16.21 8.80 8.05
N ILE A 144 -15.71 8.33 6.92
CA ILE A 144 -16.15 8.80 5.60
C ILE A 144 -17.56 8.32 5.28
N TYR A 145 -17.95 7.10 5.69
CA TYR A 145 -19.34 6.67 5.59
C TYR A 145 -20.29 7.61 6.35
N GLN A 146 -19.91 8.02 7.57
CA GLN A 146 -20.71 8.97 8.35
C GLN A 146 -20.75 10.35 7.69
N GLU A 147 -19.62 10.85 7.18
CA GLU A 147 -19.56 12.11 6.43
C GLU A 147 -20.43 12.07 5.17
N MET A 148 -20.41 10.99 4.39
CA MET A 148 -21.23 10.85 3.19
C MET A 148 -22.72 10.88 3.52
N THR A 149 -23.15 10.03 4.45
CA THR A 149 -24.57 9.88 4.81
C THR A 149 -25.13 11.10 5.54
N THR A 150 -24.30 11.79 6.33
CA THR A 150 -24.71 13.03 7.03
C THR A 150 -24.73 14.22 6.08
N ASN A 151 -23.64 14.43 5.31
CA ASN A 151 -23.51 15.63 4.49
C ASN A 151 -24.49 15.64 3.33
N ALA A 152 -24.77 14.49 2.71
CA ALA A 152 -25.77 14.35 1.64
C ALA A 152 -27.18 14.80 2.06
N GLN A 153 -27.48 14.82 3.36
CA GLN A 153 -28.78 15.24 3.90
C GLN A 153 -28.76 16.64 4.54
N SER A 154 -27.59 17.28 4.58
CA SER A 154 -27.38 18.57 5.23
C SER A 154 -28.18 19.69 4.57
N GLN A 155 -28.46 20.75 5.34
CA GLN A 155 -29.17 21.92 4.81
C GLN A 155 -28.40 22.57 3.65
N VAL A 156 -27.06 22.65 3.75
CA VAL A 156 -26.23 23.21 2.67
C VAL A 156 -26.37 22.44 1.36
N VAL A 157 -26.43 21.10 1.41
CA VAL A 157 -26.67 20.27 0.20
C VAL A 157 -28.05 20.52 -0.39
N LYS A 158 -29.09 20.63 0.46
CA LYS A 158 -30.46 20.98 0.01
C LYS A 158 -30.51 22.36 -0.63
N ASP A 159 -29.79 23.33 -0.07
CA ASP A 159 -29.74 24.70 -0.59
C ASP A 159 -28.98 24.76 -1.92
N ILE A 160 -27.87 24.03 -2.06
CA ILE A 160 -27.16 23.88 -3.34
C ILE A 160 -28.10 23.30 -4.39
N LYS A 161 -28.74 22.17 -4.09
CA LYS A 161 -29.68 21.52 -5.00
C LYS A 161 -30.81 22.45 -5.43
N ALA A 162 -31.43 23.14 -4.47
CA ALA A 162 -32.52 24.06 -4.77
C ALA A 162 -32.07 25.24 -5.66
N ASN A 163 -30.81 25.68 -5.57
CA ASN A 163 -30.27 26.71 -6.45
C ASN A 163 -29.95 26.17 -7.85
N LEU A 164 -29.40 24.96 -7.97
CA LEU A 164 -29.22 24.30 -9.26
C LEU A 164 -30.56 24.10 -9.98
N ASP A 165 -31.57 23.59 -9.28
CA ASP A 165 -32.91 23.35 -9.83
C ASP A 165 -33.58 24.67 -10.31
N LYS A 166 -33.22 25.82 -9.73
CA LYS A 166 -33.68 27.16 -10.13
C LYS A 166 -32.82 27.83 -11.20
N GLY A 167 -31.73 27.19 -11.64
CA GLY A 167 -30.77 27.77 -12.58
C GLY A 167 -29.83 28.82 -11.97
N ASN A 168 -29.81 28.98 -10.63
CA ASN A 168 -28.90 29.88 -9.92
C ASN A 168 -27.54 29.22 -9.66
N THR A 169 -26.83 28.86 -10.74
CA THR A 169 -25.60 28.07 -10.69
C THR A 169 -24.46 28.77 -9.94
N LEU A 170 -24.33 30.10 -10.07
CA LEU A 170 -23.28 30.85 -9.37
C LEU A 170 -23.37 30.70 -7.85
N LEU A 171 -24.57 30.81 -7.26
CA LEU A 171 -24.76 30.64 -5.82
C LEU A 171 -24.55 29.19 -5.39
N ALA A 172 -25.07 28.22 -6.16
CA ALA A 172 -24.83 26.80 -5.89
C ALA A 172 -23.33 26.46 -5.84
N TYR A 173 -22.57 27.00 -6.79
CA TYR A 173 -21.13 26.76 -6.90
C TYR A 173 -20.37 27.44 -5.77
N PHE A 174 -20.77 28.65 -5.37
CA PHE A 174 -20.19 29.34 -4.20
C PHE A 174 -20.45 28.59 -2.89
N LEU A 175 -21.68 28.10 -2.69
CA LEU A 175 -22.04 27.31 -1.50
C LEU A 175 -21.25 25.99 -1.46
N TRP A 176 -21.11 25.30 -2.58
CA TRP A 176 -20.28 24.10 -2.69
C TRP A 176 -18.82 24.39 -2.37
N TRP A 177 -18.24 25.45 -2.97
CA TRP A 177 -16.85 25.83 -2.74
C TRP A 177 -16.53 26.08 -1.26
N ASN A 178 -17.39 26.80 -0.54
CA ASN A 178 -17.24 27.06 0.90
C ASN A 178 -17.16 25.78 1.75
N MET A 179 -17.60 24.65 1.22
CA MET A 179 -17.52 23.37 1.91
C MET A 179 -16.27 22.57 1.55
N VAL A 180 -15.72 22.70 0.33
CA VAL A 180 -14.68 21.80 -0.19
C VAL A 180 -13.30 22.43 -0.37
N HIS A 181 -13.15 23.74 -0.22
CA HIS A 181 -11.84 24.39 -0.37
C HIS A 181 -10.86 23.96 0.75
N PRO A 182 -9.54 24.12 0.56
CA PRO A 182 -8.56 23.82 1.59
C PRO A 182 -8.89 24.47 2.93
N GLY A 183 -8.86 23.68 4.00
CA GLY A 183 -9.25 24.08 5.35
C GLY A 183 -10.76 24.15 5.61
N ALA A 184 -11.61 23.83 4.63
CA ALA A 184 -13.05 23.82 4.80
C ALA A 184 -13.58 22.56 5.52
N ASN A 185 -14.89 22.52 5.72
CA ASN A 185 -15.54 21.45 6.47
C ASN A 185 -15.48 20.08 5.78
N TRP A 186 -15.37 20.02 4.46
CA TRP A 186 -15.23 18.78 3.69
C TRP A 186 -13.84 18.59 3.08
N ASP A 187 -12.85 19.41 3.49
CA ASP A 187 -11.44 19.11 3.25
C ASP A 187 -10.99 18.00 4.20
N HIS A 188 -11.17 16.74 3.78
CA HIS A 188 -10.96 15.57 4.64
C HIS A 188 -9.51 15.10 4.64
N LYS A 189 -8.71 15.36 3.60
CA LYS A 189 -7.35 14.81 3.49
C LYS A 189 -6.50 15.14 4.75
N PRO A 190 -6.39 16.41 5.21
CA PRO A 190 -5.65 16.74 6.44
C PRO A 190 -6.29 16.16 7.72
N LYS A 191 -7.61 15.98 7.75
CA LYS A 191 -8.34 15.42 8.90
C LYS A 191 -8.06 13.93 9.04
N LEU A 192 -8.04 13.21 7.91
CA LEU A 192 -7.71 11.80 7.83
C LEU A 192 -6.27 11.55 8.26
N GLU A 193 -5.30 12.31 7.74
CA GLU A 193 -3.89 12.21 8.14
C GLU A 193 -3.74 12.28 9.67
N LYS A 194 -4.35 13.29 10.29
CA LYS A 194 -4.33 13.47 11.75
C LYS A 194 -5.06 12.33 12.49
N LYS A 195 -6.21 11.89 12.00
CA LYS A 195 -7.06 10.87 12.66
C LYS A 195 -6.44 9.47 12.60
N LEU A 196 -5.74 9.18 11.51
CA LEU A 196 -5.08 7.90 11.27
C LEU A 196 -3.62 7.87 11.77
N GLY A 197 -3.07 9.04 12.08
CA GLY A 197 -1.69 9.19 12.56
C GLY A 197 -0.67 8.84 11.48
N LEU A 198 -0.91 9.32 10.25
CA LEU A 198 -0.04 9.08 9.11
C LEU A 198 1.20 9.97 9.22
N LYS A 199 2.40 9.39 9.14
CA LYS A 199 3.67 10.10 9.33
C LYS A 199 4.72 9.71 8.29
N GLU A 200 4.87 8.42 8.06
CA GLU A 200 5.82 7.86 7.10
C GLU A 200 5.10 7.53 5.80
N SER A 201 5.82 7.46 4.66
CA SER A 201 5.21 7.19 3.34
C SER A 201 4.30 5.97 3.33
N ASP A 202 4.69 4.96 4.11
CA ASP A 202 4.03 3.67 4.20
C ASP A 202 2.70 3.71 4.94
N ASP A 203 2.50 4.70 5.82
CA ASP A 203 1.25 4.84 6.57
C ASP A 203 0.07 5.21 5.65
N TYR A 204 0.36 5.80 4.50
CA TYR A 204 -0.63 6.41 3.61
C TYR A 204 -1.41 5.42 2.76
N TYR A 205 -1.02 4.14 2.74
CA TYR A 205 -1.73 3.08 2.06
C TYR A 205 -2.44 2.22 3.08
N LEU A 206 -3.67 1.83 2.79
CA LEU A 206 -4.55 1.13 3.73
C LEU A 206 -5.05 -0.17 3.09
N PRO A 207 -4.96 -1.32 3.78
CA PRO A 207 -5.60 -2.54 3.32
C PRO A 207 -7.13 -2.40 3.42
N ILE A 208 -7.87 -2.93 2.46
CA ILE A 208 -9.34 -2.96 2.49
C ILE A 208 -9.80 -4.39 2.75
N ARG A 209 -10.71 -4.59 3.72
CA ARG A 209 -11.24 -5.93 4.01
C ARG A 209 -11.88 -6.54 2.78
N GLY A 210 -11.40 -7.71 2.38
CA GLY A 210 -11.84 -8.40 1.16
C GLY A 210 -10.84 -8.30 0.00
N ASP A 211 -9.84 -7.41 0.10
CA ASP A 211 -8.66 -7.38 -0.74
C ASP A 211 -7.44 -7.75 0.10
N THR A 212 -6.61 -8.59 -0.49
CA THR A 212 -5.59 -9.37 0.20
C THR A 212 -4.31 -9.35 -0.59
N GLU A 213 -4.17 -8.41 -1.50
CA GLU A 213 -2.99 -8.24 -2.34
C GLU A 213 -2.60 -6.77 -2.40
N HIS A 214 -3.60 -5.89 -2.28
CA HIS A 214 -3.43 -4.47 -2.51
C HIS A 214 -3.74 -3.61 -1.30
N GLU A 215 -3.07 -2.46 -1.24
CA GLU A 215 -3.35 -1.39 -0.30
C GLU A 215 -3.64 -0.10 -1.08
N PHE A 216 -4.62 0.66 -0.60
CA PHE A 216 -5.18 1.81 -1.30
C PHE A 216 -4.74 3.09 -0.61
N TYR A 217 -4.34 4.07 -1.41
CA TYR A 217 -3.92 5.37 -0.87
C TYR A 217 -5.08 6.05 -0.16
N TYR A 218 -4.81 6.66 0.98
CA TYR A 218 -5.84 7.10 1.92
C TYR A 218 -6.77 8.20 1.37
N ASP A 219 -6.37 8.89 0.30
CA ASP A 219 -7.09 10.05 -0.20
C ASP A 219 -8.28 9.69 -1.10
N ILE A 220 -8.34 8.44 -1.61
CA ILE A 220 -9.48 7.92 -2.38
C ILE A 220 -10.78 8.12 -1.60
N TRP A 221 -10.73 8.01 -0.28
CA TRP A 221 -11.88 8.13 0.60
C TRP A 221 -12.47 9.55 0.59
N SER A 222 -11.62 10.58 0.53
CA SER A 222 -12.06 11.98 0.43
C SER A 222 -12.68 12.27 -0.94
N ASN A 223 -12.11 11.69 -2.01
CA ASN A 223 -12.61 11.86 -3.37
C ASN A 223 -13.94 11.13 -3.61
N ILE A 224 -14.11 9.93 -3.05
CA ILE A 224 -15.38 9.20 -3.04
C ILE A 224 -16.46 10.02 -2.32
N HIS A 225 -16.14 10.64 -1.18
CA HIS A 225 -17.06 11.54 -0.49
C HIS A 225 -17.48 12.72 -1.38
N TYR A 226 -16.52 13.35 -2.07
CA TYR A 226 -16.77 14.46 -2.98
C TYR A 226 -17.78 14.08 -4.08
N GLY A 227 -17.56 12.95 -4.77
CA GLY A 227 -18.47 12.47 -5.81
C GLY A 227 -19.87 12.14 -5.29
N PHE A 228 -19.94 11.47 -4.14
CA PHE A 228 -21.21 11.06 -3.52
C PHE A 228 -22.06 12.25 -3.07
N VAL A 229 -21.48 13.17 -2.29
CA VAL A 229 -22.19 14.34 -1.76
C VAL A 229 -22.47 15.37 -2.86
N GLY A 230 -21.59 15.48 -3.86
CA GLY A 230 -21.81 16.32 -5.03
C GLY A 230 -23.01 15.87 -5.85
N SER A 231 -23.13 14.55 -6.05
CA SER A 231 -24.29 13.95 -6.72
C SER A 231 -25.57 14.16 -5.90
N ALA A 232 -25.49 14.06 -4.57
CA ALA A 232 -26.61 14.39 -3.68
C ALA A 232 -27.06 15.85 -3.79
N ALA A 233 -26.10 16.76 -3.98
CA ALA A 233 -26.36 18.18 -4.22
C ALA A 233 -26.94 18.48 -5.61
N GLY A 234 -26.98 17.49 -6.52
CA GLY A 234 -27.57 17.63 -7.85
C GLY A 234 -26.61 18.12 -8.93
N PHE A 235 -25.31 18.09 -8.69
CA PHE A 235 -24.32 18.31 -9.75
C PHE A 235 -24.30 17.12 -10.72
N ASP A 236 -24.12 17.40 -12.02
CA ASP A 236 -23.84 16.37 -13.00
C ASP A 236 -22.38 15.86 -12.89
N ALA A 237 -22.12 14.67 -13.45
CA ALA A 237 -20.82 14.02 -13.37
C ALA A 237 -19.71 14.84 -14.05
N ASP A 238 -19.97 15.42 -15.22
CA ASP A 238 -19.01 16.24 -15.97
C ASP A 238 -18.55 17.45 -15.14
N THR A 239 -19.50 18.08 -14.45
CA THR A 239 -19.24 19.18 -13.53
C THR A 239 -18.36 18.73 -12.38
N LEU A 240 -18.70 17.63 -11.70
CA LEU A 240 -17.90 17.12 -10.57
C LEU A 240 -16.47 16.77 -10.97
N HIS A 241 -16.28 16.10 -12.10
CA HIS A 241 -14.95 15.79 -12.64
C HIS A 241 -14.18 17.06 -13.01
N LYS A 242 -14.81 17.99 -13.72
CA LYS A 242 -14.17 19.26 -14.10
C LYS A 242 -13.75 20.08 -12.90
N TYR A 243 -14.57 20.14 -11.85
CA TYR A 243 -14.24 20.90 -10.64
C TYR A 243 -13.11 20.25 -9.85
N ALA A 244 -13.12 18.92 -9.74
CA ALA A 244 -12.00 18.17 -9.16
C ALA A 244 -10.69 18.43 -9.93
N GLU A 245 -10.74 18.36 -11.27
CA GLU A 245 -9.59 18.58 -12.18
C GLU A 245 -9.04 20.00 -12.20
N SER A 246 -9.92 20.99 -12.08
CA SER A 246 -9.54 22.38 -12.35
C SER A 246 -8.48 22.91 -11.38
N GLY A 247 -8.33 22.32 -10.19
CA GLY A 247 -7.42 22.83 -9.16
C GLY A 247 -7.67 24.30 -8.75
N VAL A 248 -8.71 24.94 -9.31
CA VAL A 248 -8.97 26.40 -9.25
C VAL A 248 -9.21 26.88 -7.82
N LEU A 249 -9.30 25.96 -6.87
CA LEU A 249 -9.66 26.21 -5.50
C LEU A 249 -8.73 25.47 -4.53
N GLY A 250 -7.47 25.22 -4.91
CA GLY A 250 -6.39 24.79 -4.00
C GLY A 250 -6.24 23.28 -3.80
N ALA A 251 -6.84 22.45 -4.67
CA ALA A 251 -6.47 21.04 -4.79
C ALA A 251 -5.19 20.93 -5.65
N GLY A 252 -4.30 20.00 -5.30
CA GLY A 252 -3.10 19.69 -6.09
C GLY A 252 -3.43 19.18 -7.49
N LYS A 253 -2.41 18.74 -8.24
CA LYS A 253 -2.64 18.13 -9.57
C LYS A 253 -3.54 16.91 -9.43
N THR A 254 -4.69 16.93 -10.09
CA THR A 254 -5.62 15.79 -10.17
C THR A 254 -5.04 14.70 -11.06
N ASP A 255 -5.03 13.48 -10.57
CA ASP A 255 -4.58 12.32 -11.34
C ASP A 255 -5.74 11.38 -11.75
N GLY A 256 -5.41 10.28 -12.45
CA GLY A 256 -6.42 9.32 -12.89
C GLY A 256 -7.16 8.64 -11.73
N GLY A 257 -6.50 8.43 -10.59
CA GLY A 257 -7.11 7.77 -9.44
C GLY A 257 -8.05 8.70 -8.67
N ASP A 258 -7.74 9.99 -8.59
CA ASP A 258 -8.68 11.00 -8.09
C ASP A 258 -9.99 10.96 -8.89
N LYS A 259 -9.91 10.95 -10.23
CA LYS A 259 -11.09 10.89 -11.11
C LYS A 259 -11.89 9.60 -10.90
N LEU A 260 -11.22 8.45 -10.86
CA LEU A 260 -11.87 7.18 -10.60
C LEU A 260 -12.57 7.17 -9.23
N SER A 261 -11.91 7.70 -8.19
CA SER A 261 -12.48 7.82 -6.85
C SER A 261 -13.74 8.69 -6.82
N VAL A 262 -13.72 9.85 -7.50
CA VAL A 262 -14.90 10.71 -7.65
C VAL A 262 -16.02 9.96 -8.38
N GLN A 263 -15.69 9.21 -9.44
CA GLN A 263 -16.66 8.42 -10.19
C GLN A 263 -17.32 7.34 -9.31
N ILE A 264 -16.54 6.61 -8.51
CA ILE A 264 -17.08 5.64 -7.55
C ILE A 264 -18.06 6.31 -6.59
N GLY A 265 -17.76 7.52 -6.10
CA GLY A 265 -18.67 8.30 -5.27
C GLY A 265 -20.00 8.62 -5.97
N ILE A 266 -19.93 9.06 -7.23
CA ILE A 266 -21.10 9.34 -8.07
C ILE A 266 -21.96 8.08 -8.23
N ASP A 267 -21.34 6.94 -8.54
CA ASP A 267 -22.03 5.68 -8.78
C ASP A 267 -22.69 5.12 -7.50
N LEU A 268 -22.01 5.26 -6.35
CA LEU A 268 -22.59 4.93 -5.05
C LEU A 268 -23.87 5.75 -4.76
N TRP A 269 -23.86 7.06 -5.05
CA TRP A 269 -25.06 7.88 -4.89
C TRP A 269 -26.17 7.45 -5.84
N ASN A 270 -25.85 7.27 -7.12
CA ASN A 270 -26.83 6.89 -8.14
C ASN A 270 -27.50 5.54 -7.84
N LYS A 271 -26.75 4.60 -7.27
CA LYS A 271 -27.21 3.23 -7.00
C LYS A 271 -27.91 3.07 -5.66
N TYR A 272 -27.42 3.73 -4.61
CA TYR A 272 -27.88 3.46 -3.23
C TYR A 272 -28.46 4.67 -2.52
N GLN A 273 -28.08 5.89 -2.90
CA GLN A 273 -28.50 7.12 -2.21
C GLN A 273 -28.36 6.99 -0.67
N LEU A 274 -29.44 7.19 0.07
CA LEU A 274 -29.46 7.10 1.54
C LEU A 274 -29.60 5.67 2.08
N GLU A 275 -29.83 4.67 1.21
CA GLU A 275 -29.81 3.25 1.57
C GLU A 275 -28.39 2.66 1.54
N LEU A 276 -27.37 3.50 1.26
CA LEU A 276 -25.97 3.12 1.26
C LEU A 276 -25.56 2.44 2.57
N THR A 277 -24.86 1.31 2.45
CA THR A 277 -24.19 0.64 3.58
C THR A 277 -22.67 0.70 3.44
N GLN A 278 -21.94 0.49 4.54
CA GLN A 278 -20.47 0.37 4.49
C GLN A 278 -20.01 -0.75 3.56
N SER A 279 -20.74 -1.87 3.51
CA SER A 279 -20.44 -2.97 2.58
C SER A 279 -20.60 -2.56 1.12
N ASN A 280 -21.55 -1.68 0.79
CA ASN A 280 -21.65 -1.14 -0.56
C ASN A 280 -20.41 -0.33 -0.94
N VAL A 281 -19.93 0.53 -0.02
CA VAL A 281 -18.70 1.33 -0.23
C VAL A 281 -17.50 0.43 -0.50
N ILE A 282 -17.29 -0.58 0.36
CA ILE A 282 -16.19 -1.54 0.20
C ILE A 282 -16.29 -2.25 -1.16
N ASN A 283 -17.44 -2.85 -1.46
CA ASN A 283 -17.62 -3.66 -2.65
C ASN A 283 -17.45 -2.84 -3.94
N GLU A 284 -17.92 -1.60 -3.96
CA GLU A 284 -17.77 -0.73 -5.13
C GLU A 284 -16.29 -0.37 -5.34
N ILE A 285 -15.55 0.01 -4.28
CA ILE A 285 -14.10 0.26 -4.38
C ILE A 285 -13.36 -0.98 -4.92
N LEU A 286 -13.62 -2.16 -4.34
CA LEU A 286 -12.93 -3.39 -4.74
C LEU A 286 -13.29 -3.86 -6.15
N SER A 287 -14.49 -3.52 -6.64
CA SER A 287 -14.85 -3.80 -8.04
C SER A 287 -14.00 -3.02 -9.05
N HIS A 288 -13.34 -1.93 -8.60
CA HIS A 288 -12.48 -1.07 -9.40
C HIS A 288 -10.98 -1.25 -9.12
N THR A 289 -10.56 -2.26 -8.35
CA THR A 289 -9.12 -2.52 -8.08
C THR A 289 -8.30 -2.59 -9.38
N ASN A 290 -8.78 -3.30 -10.40
CA ASN A 290 -8.09 -3.40 -11.68
C ASN A 290 -7.98 -2.07 -12.43
N ASP A 291 -8.97 -1.18 -12.27
CA ASP A 291 -8.95 0.13 -12.91
C ASP A 291 -7.89 1.03 -12.26
N TYR A 292 -7.76 1.01 -10.94
CA TYR A 292 -6.65 1.69 -10.25
C TYR A 292 -5.29 1.15 -10.69
N LEU A 293 -5.12 -0.17 -10.76
CA LEU A 293 -3.89 -0.80 -11.24
C LEU A 293 -3.56 -0.42 -12.68
N ASN A 294 -4.57 -0.30 -13.56
CA ASN A 294 -4.39 0.19 -14.92
C ASN A 294 -3.93 1.66 -14.95
N ILE A 295 -4.53 2.52 -14.12
CA ILE A 295 -4.16 3.94 -14.01
C ILE A 295 -2.70 4.08 -13.58
N GLN A 296 -2.29 3.40 -12.50
CA GLN A 296 -0.93 3.46 -12.00
C GLN A 296 0.10 2.90 -12.99
N ARG A 297 -0.22 1.83 -13.73
CA ARG A 297 0.67 1.32 -14.77
C ARG A 297 0.88 2.32 -15.91
N ASN A 298 -0.13 3.12 -16.22
CA ASN A 298 -0.06 4.14 -17.27
C ASN A 298 0.56 5.46 -16.77
N ASP A 299 0.49 5.75 -15.48
CA ASP A 299 1.18 6.86 -14.82
C ASP A 299 1.82 6.40 -13.50
N PRO A 300 3.08 5.94 -13.54
CA PRO A 300 3.77 5.41 -12.36
C PRO A 300 3.94 6.39 -11.20
N ASN A 301 3.69 7.69 -11.41
CA ASN A 301 3.77 8.70 -10.35
C ASN A 301 2.48 8.79 -9.52
N VAL A 302 1.43 8.07 -9.93
CA VAL A 302 0.12 8.05 -9.28
C VAL A 302 0.10 6.94 -8.23
N GLY A 303 0.35 7.32 -6.98
CA GLY A 303 0.36 6.41 -5.84
C GLY A 303 -1.05 6.16 -5.32
N VAL A 304 -1.84 5.34 -6.02
CA VAL A 304 -3.27 5.11 -5.69
C VAL A 304 -3.55 3.74 -5.12
N VAL A 305 -2.83 2.74 -5.61
CA VAL A 305 -2.85 1.37 -5.15
C VAL A 305 -1.41 0.88 -5.18
N ILE A 306 -1.02 -0.03 -4.32
CA ILE A 306 0.26 -0.74 -4.44
C ILE A 306 0.10 -2.17 -3.93
N ASP A 307 0.99 -3.03 -4.41
CA ASP A 307 1.22 -4.33 -3.80
C ASP A 307 1.81 -4.08 -2.40
N TRP A 308 1.07 -4.50 -1.38
CA TRP A 308 1.37 -4.46 0.07
C TRP A 308 2.35 -3.41 0.64
N VAL A 309 2.01 -2.80 1.76
CA VAL A 309 2.97 -2.02 2.57
C VAL A 309 3.24 -2.66 3.92
N ASP A 310 4.52 -2.70 4.30
CA ASP A 310 4.96 -3.32 5.55
C ASP A 310 4.43 -2.58 6.80
N GLY A 311 4.09 -1.30 6.65
CA GLY A 311 3.57 -0.43 7.71
C GLY A 311 2.23 -0.86 8.33
N ASN A 312 1.48 -1.76 7.67
CA ASN A 312 0.18 -2.23 8.14
C ASN A 312 0.20 -3.71 8.58
N LEU A 313 1.34 -4.23 9.00
CA LEU A 313 1.47 -5.58 9.56
C LEU A 313 1.48 -5.54 11.09
N LYS A 314 0.71 -6.43 11.72
CA LYS A 314 0.72 -6.66 13.18
C LYS A 314 1.21 -8.06 13.51
#